data_AF-A0A8T5MVA7-F1
#
_entry.id   AF-A0A8T5MVA7-F1
#
_cell.length_a   1.000
_cell.length_b   1.000
_cell.length_c   1.000
_cell.angle_alpha   90.00
_cell.angle_beta   90.00
_cell.angle_gamma   90.00
#
_symmetry.space_group_name_H-M   'P 1'
#
loop_
_entity.id
_entity.type
_entity.pdbx_description
1 polymer ?
#
loop_
_entity_poly.entity_id
_entity_poly.type
_entity_poly.pdbx_seq_one_letter_code
_entity_poly.pdbx_strand_id
1 'polypeptide(L)'
;METQELLKKLNGTHTIESIMSVLTIDRSKAVYYVYCLRKKGYVKTKRLSNNRRVYNISPENRLNGISYYDIINKNSPIKISIPEIYKIYGKEPSLEETLIYAVKTKNLRTILASLALFKKIDNWSELYQLSKQNHLERQVGALYDLSRKIMRTRKMTKTFRNFAIPKKDSAFDYIIPSLKSKDFTEIEKKWKIYLPFNWQDLEDYK
;
A
#
# COMPACT_ATOMS: atom_id res chain seq x y z
N MET A 1 -5.29 20.62 -20.79
CA MET A 1 -5.67 19.54 -21.72
C MET A 1 -6.25 18.39 -20.92
N GLU A 2 -7.39 17.88 -21.37
CA GLU A 2 -7.97 16.67 -20.79
C GLU A 2 -7.19 15.42 -21.19
N THR A 3 -7.34 14.36 -20.40
CA THR A 3 -6.59 13.10 -20.61
C THR A 3 -6.92 12.43 -21.93
N GLN A 4 -8.18 12.47 -22.37
CA GLN A 4 -8.57 11.87 -23.65
C GLN A 4 -7.91 12.58 -24.83
N GLU A 5 -7.79 13.90 -24.76
CA GLU A 5 -7.14 14.70 -25.80
C GLU A 5 -5.63 14.41 -25.87
N LEU A 6 -4.98 14.28 -24.71
CA LEU A 6 -3.57 13.85 -24.62
C LEU A 6 -3.37 12.46 -25.23
N LEU A 7 -4.24 11.50 -24.90
CA LEU A 7 -4.15 10.14 -25.42
C LEU A 7 -4.33 10.07 -26.92
N LYS A 8 -5.26 10.86 -27.48
CA LYS A 8 -5.49 10.90 -28.92
C LYS A 8 -4.27 11.46 -29.66
N LYS A 9 -3.64 12.52 -29.13
CA LYS A 9 -2.47 13.18 -29.74
C LYS A 9 -1.16 12.39 -29.57
N LEU A 10 -1.02 11.66 -28.46
CA LEU A 10 0.22 10.97 -28.10
C LEU A 10 0.12 9.44 -28.24
N ASN A 11 -0.85 8.91 -29.00
CA ASN A 11 -0.96 7.46 -29.16
C ASN A 11 0.24 6.92 -29.97
N GLY A 12 1.03 6.05 -29.35
CA GLY A 12 2.22 5.46 -29.97
C GLY A 12 3.48 5.57 -29.11
N THR A 13 4.62 5.54 -29.77
CA THR A 13 5.94 5.48 -29.12
C THR A 13 6.64 6.83 -29.23
N HIS A 14 6.95 7.44 -28.08
CA HIS A 14 7.46 8.82 -28.01
C HIS A 14 8.69 8.97 -27.11
N THR A 15 9.51 9.99 -27.37
CA THR A 15 10.49 10.52 -26.41
C THR A 15 9.96 11.83 -25.81
N ILE A 16 10.66 12.43 -24.85
CA ILE A 16 10.24 13.75 -24.35
C ILE A 16 10.29 14.79 -25.48
N GLU A 17 11.31 14.73 -26.33
CA GLU A 17 11.51 15.64 -27.46
C GLU A 17 10.37 15.51 -28.48
N SER A 18 9.91 14.29 -28.79
CA SER A 18 8.79 14.12 -29.70
C SER A 18 7.46 14.57 -29.09
N ILE A 19 7.25 14.42 -27.77
CA ILE A 19 6.08 14.95 -27.08
C ILE A 19 6.07 16.48 -27.08
N MET A 20 7.23 17.11 -26.83
CA MET A 20 7.40 18.57 -26.92
C MET A 20 7.02 19.08 -28.31
N SER A 21 7.48 18.39 -29.36
CA SER A 21 7.17 18.74 -30.75
C SER A 21 5.67 18.60 -31.06
N VAL A 22 5.08 17.43 -30.78
CA VAL A 22 3.67 17.12 -31.08
C VAL A 22 2.70 18.05 -30.36
N LEU A 23 2.99 18.43 -29.11
CA LEU A 23 2.11 19.28 -28.31
C LEU A 23 2.52 20.75 -28.31
N THR A 24 3.65 21.08 -28.94
CA THR A 24 4.23 22.44 -28.95
C THR A 24 4.39 23.00 -27.53
N ILE A 25 5.02 22.20 -26.65
CA ILE A 25 5.22 22.52 -25.23
C ILE A 25 6.68 22.40 -24.82
N ASP A 26 7.01 23.05 -23.70
CA ASP A 26 8.32 22.89 -23.07
C ASP A 26 8.53 21.50 -22.45
N ARG A 27 9.79 21.22 -22.11
CA ARG A 27 10.22 19.95 -21.53
C ARG A 27 9.54 19.63 -20.20
N SER A 28 9.34 20.64 -19.34
CA SER A 28 8.75 20.45 -18.02
C SER A 28 7.29 20.02 -18.12
N LYS A 29 6.51 20.65 -19.01
CA LYS A 29 5.14 20.25 -19.32
C LYS A 29 5.08 18.87 -19.97
N ALA A 30 5.99 18.55 -20.90
CA ALA A 30 6.03 17.22 -21.51
C ALA A 30 6.27 16.12 -20.46
N VAL A 31 7.23 16.33 -19.55
CA VAL A 31 7.49 15.41 -18.43
C VAL A 31 6.27 15.29 -17.52
N TYR A 32 5.60 16.41 -17.21
CA TYR A 32 4.39 16.43 -16.40
C TYR A 32 3.25 15.63 -17.04
N TYR A 33 2.99 15.79 -18.34
CA TYR A 33 1.94 15.01 -19.02
C TYR A 33 2.24 13.52 -19.07
N VAL A 34 3.50 13.13 -19.31
CA VAL A 34 3.92 11.73 -19.19
C VAL A 34 3.66 11.20 -17.79
N TYR A 35 3.97 11.98 -16.75
CA TYR A 35 3.68 11.60 -15.36
C TYR A 35 2.18 11.43 -15.10
N CYS A 36 1.34 12.35 -15.56
CA CYS A 36 -0.12 12.27 -15.43
C CYS A 36 -0.70 11.05 -16.16
N LEU A 37 -0.28 10.80 -17.40
CA LEU A 37 -0.71 9.63 -18.17
C LEU A 37 -0.23 8.33 -17.54
N ARG A 38 0.99 8.30 -16.99
CA ARG A 38 1.54 7.13 -16.29
C ARG A 38 0.74 6.81 -15.04
N LYS A 39 0.38 7.82 -14.24
CA LYS A 39 -0.50 7.66 -13.07
C LYS A 39 -1.83 7.00 -13.41
N LYS A 40 -2.33 7.22 -14.63
CA LYS A 40 -3.58 6.64 -15.13
C LYS A 40 -3.38 5.32 -15.89
N GLY A 41 -2.15 4.82 -15.97
CA GLY A 41 -1.83 3.50 -16.54
C GLY A 41 -1.52 3.45 -18.02
N TYR A 42 -1.64 4.57 -18.73
CA TYR A 42 -1.52 4.63 -20.19
C TYR A 42 -0.08 4.55 -20.73
N VAL A 43 0.93 4.58 -19.87
CA VAL A 43 2.34 4.73 -20.27
C VAL A 43 3.20 3.54 -19.85
N LYS A 44 3.77 2.85 -20.83
CA LYS A 44 4.87 1.89 -20.64
C LYS A 44 6.21 2.56 -20.97
N THR A 45 7.18 2.49 -20.06
CA THR A 45 8.50 3.11 -20.26
C THR A 45 9.55 2.04 -20.56
N LYS A 46 10.33 2.23 -21.61
CA LYS A 46 11.48 1.39 -21.98
C LYS A 46 12.75 2.24 -22.14
N ARG A 47 13.91 1.62 -21.96
CA ARG A 47 15.21 2.20 -22.34
C ARG A 47 15.69 1.56 -23.62
N LEU A 48 16.18 2.38 -24.55
CA LEU A 48 16.87 1.93 -25.75
C LEU A 48 18.35 1.64 -25.44
N SER A 49 19.02 0.96 -26.37
CA SER A 49 20.47 0.66 -26.32
C SER A 49 21.34 1.90 -26.17
N ASN A 50 20.89 3.05 -26.69
CA ASN A 50 21.54 4.36 -26.54
C ASN A 50 21.20 5.07 -25.21
N ASN A 51 20.65 4.36 -24.22
CA ASN A 51 20.23 4.85 -22.91
C ASN A 51 19.10 5.91 -22.93
N ARG A 52 18.50 6.20 -24.09
CA ARG A 52 17.34 7.10 -24.19
C ARG A 52 16.08 6.41 -23.66
N ARG A 53 15.24 7.17 -22.94
CA ARG A 53 13.94 6.71 -22.45
C ARG A 53 12.88 6.92 -23.53
N VAL A 54 12.05 5.91 -23.70
CA VAL A 54 10.94 5.91 -24.65
C VAL A 54 9.66 5.55 -23.90
N TYR A 55 8.59 6.26 -24.22
CA TYR A 55 7.27 6.15 -23.63
C TYR A 55 6.32 5.62 -24.69
N ASN A 56 5.86 4.39 -24.51
CA ASN A 56 4.74 3.85 -25.28
C ASN A 56 3.46 4.26 -24.56
N ILE A 57 2.69 5.15 -25.18
CA ILE A 57 1.46 5.74 -24.67
C ILE A 57 0.32 5.17 -25.49
N SER A 58 -0.67 4.56 -24.87
CA SER A 58 -1.84 4.07 -25.60
C SER A 58 -3.07 4.00 -24.69
N PRO A 59 -4.29 4.20 -25.21
CA PRO A 59 -5.54 3.98 -24.48
C PRO A 59 -5.69 2.52 -24.01
N GLU A 60 -5.17 1.58 -24.80
CA GLU A 60 -5.18 0.13 -24.57
C GLU A 60 -4.08 -0.31 -23.60
N ASN A 61 -3.06 0.52 -23.37
CA ASN A 61 -2.16 0.37 -22.24
C ASN A 61 -2.98 0.60 -20.96
N ARG A 62 -3.67 -0.44 -20.52
CA ARG A 62 -3.97 -0.64 -19.12
C ARG A 62 -2.82 -1.49 -18.64
N LEU A 63 -1.76 -0.87 -18.10
CA LEU A 63 -0.88 -1.62 -17.20
C LEU A 63 -1.79 -2.45 -16.27
N ASN A 64 -1.44 -3.71 -16.00
CA ASN A 64 -2.18 -4.58 -15.06
C ASN A 64 -2.17 -3.92 -13.67
N GLY A 65 -3.02 -2.90 -13.49
CA GLY A 65 -3.06 -2.07 -12.33
C GLY A 65 -3.39 -2.97 -11.17
N ILE A 66 -2.52 -2.96 -10.19
CA ILE A 66 -2.65 -3.78 -9.00
C ILE A 66 -3.23 -2.90 -7.91
N SER A 67 -4.23 -3.41 -7.21
CA SER A 67 -4.75 -2.74 -6.02
C SER A 67 -4.12 -3.30 -4.77
N TYR A 68 -4.21 -2.54 -3.68
CA TYR A 68 -3.86 -3.05 -2.35
C TYR A 68 -4.67 -4.29 -1.99
N TYR A 69 -5.93 -4.36 -2.42
CA TYR A 69 -6.80 -5.51 -2.18
C TYR A 69 -6.34 -6.74 -2.97
N ASP A 70 -5.82 -6.59 -4.18
CA ASP A 70 -5.22 -7.70 -4.94
C ASP A 70 -4.01 -8.28 -4.21
N ILE A 71 -3.17 -7.42 -3.64
CA ILE A 71 -2.00 -7.84 -2.84
C ILE A 71 -2.46 -8.56 -1.56
N ILE A 72 -3.46 -8.04 -0.85
CA ILE A 72 -4.01 -8.71 0.34
C ILE A 72 -4.61 -10.07 -0.04
N ASN A 73 -5.48 -10.11 -1.05
CA ASN A 73 -6.14 -11.33 -1.52
C ASN A 73 -5.15 -12.38 -2.02
N LYS A 74 -4.01 -11.99 -2.60
CA LYS A 74 -2.95 -12.92 -3.01
C LYS A 74 -2.26 -13.59 -1.81
N ASN A 75 -2.22 -12.93 -0.66
CA ASN A 75 -1.44 -13.38 0.50
C ASN A 75 -2.30 -13.90 1.67
N SER A 76 -3.59 -13.56 1.70
CA SER A 76 -4.50 -13.88 2.79
C SER A 76 -5.44 -15.05 2.45
N PRO A 77 -5.76 -15.96 3.39
CA PRO A 77 -6.88 -16.90 3.24
C PRO A 77 -8.22 -16.16 3.17
N ILE A 78 -8.36 -15.06 3.91
CA ILE A 78 -9.56 -14.22 3.92
C ILE A 78 -9.57 -13.32 2.69
N LYS A 79 -10.60 -13.46 1.84
CA LYS A 79 -10.78 -12.65 0.64
C LYS A 79 -11.68 -11.45 0.90
N ILE A 80 -11.29 -10.33 0.32
CA ILE A 80 -12.03 -9.07 0.32
C ILE A 80 -12.66 -8.89 -1.07
N SER A 81 -13.98 -8.73 -1.12
CA SER A 81 -14.71 -8.31 -2.31
C SER A 81 -15.11 -6.85 -2.13
N ILE A 82 -14.69 -5.98 -3.05
CA ILE A 82 -15.04 -4.54 -3.00
C ILE A 82 -15.51 -4.12 -4.39
N PRO A 83 -16.67 -3.43 -4.47
CA PRO A 83 -17.28 -3.06 -5.75
C PRO A 83 -16.45 -2.08 -6.58
N GLU A 84 -15.65 -1.21 -5.94
CA GLU A 84 -14.77 -0.26 -6.63
C GLU A 84 -13.31 -0.45 -6.20
N ILE A 85 -12.48 -0.93 -7.13
CA ILE A 85 -11.07 -1.20 -6.90
C ILE A 85 -10.25 -0.04 -7.45
N TYR A 86 -9.76 0.84 -6.57
CA TYR A 86 -8.72 1.79 -6.95
C TYR A 86 -7.45 1.03 -7.34
N LYS A 87 -7.05 1.13 -8.62
CA LYS A 87 -5.88 0.46 -9.18
C LYS A 87 -4.69 1.40 -9.21
N ILE A 88 -3.54 0.91 -8.76
CA ILE A 88 -2.27 1.62 -8.83
C ILE A 88 -1.57 1.22 -10.11
N TYR A 89 -1.16 2.22 -10.87
CA TYR A 89 -0.50 2.03 -12.16
C TYR A 89 0.93 2.55 -12.14
N GLY A 90 1.83 1.84 -12.82
CA GLY A 90 3.23 2.27 -13.02
C GLY A 90 4.17 2.01 -11.84
N LYS A 91 3.68 1.46 -10.73
CA LYS A 91 4.46 0.93 -9.59
C LYS A 91 3.71 -0.26 -8.99
N GLU A 92 4.43 -1.31 -8.62
CA GLU A 92 3.89 -2.36 -7.76
C GLU A 92 4.00 -1.91 -6.29
N PRO A 93 2.89 -1.76 -5.55
CA PRO A 93 2.92 -1.40 -4.14
C PRO A 93 3.66 -2.46 -3.32
N SER A 94 4.45 -2.02 -2.34
CA SER A 94 5.10 -2.95 -1.41
C SER A 94 4.09 -3.57 -0.44
N LEU A 95 4.49 -4.65 0.23
CA LEU A 95 3.66 -5.27 1.27
C LEU A 95 3.48 -4.33 2.45
N GLU A 96 4.50 -3.55 2.75
CA GLU A 96 4.56 -2.52 3.78
C GLU A 96 3.59 -1.38 3.47
N GLU A 97 3.63 -0.84 2.24
CA GLU A 97 2.65 0.17 1.77
C GLU A 97 1.22 -0.37 1.85
N THR A 98 1.03 -1.64 1.46
CA THR A 98 -0.28 -2.31 1.50
C THR A 98 -0.81 -2.47 2.91
N LEU A 99 0.03 -2.85 3.86
CA LEU A 99 -0.35 -2.98 5.26
C LEU A 99 -0.76 -1.64 5.86
N ILE A 100 0.01 -0.58 5.61
CA ILE A 100 -0.33 0.77 6.07
C ILE A 100 -1.65 1.24 5.47
N TYR A 101 -1.86 1.01 4.17
CA TYR A 101 -3.13 1.29 3.53
C TYR A 101 -4.29 0.56 4.23
N ALA A 102 -4.15 -0.74 4.48
CA ALA A 102 -5.18 -1.55 5.14
C ALA A 102 -5.57 -0.97 6.51
N VAL A 103 -4.58 -0.62 7.35
CA VAL A 103 -4.84 -0.02 8.68
C VAL A 103 -5.54 1.35 8.57
N LYS A 104 -5.20 2.15 7.56
CA LYS A 104 -5.84 3.46 7.31
C LYS A 104 -7.30 3.35 6.89
N THR A 105 -7.71 2.25 6.25
CA THR A 105 -9.12 2.07 5.84
C THR A 105 -10.08 2.04 7.03
N LYS A 106 -9.59 1.70 8.23
CA LYS A 106 -10.41 1.47 9.44
C LYS A 106 -11.53 0.45 9.22
N ASN A 107 -11.38 -0.42 8.21
CA ASN A 107 -12.33 -1.47 7.87
C ASN A 107 -11.90 -2.80 8.49
N LEU A 108 -12.77 -3.40 9.32
CA LEU A 108 -12.47 -4.61 10.07
C LEU A 108 -11.96 -5.75 9.19
N ARG A 109 -12.70 -6.09 8.13
CA ARG A 109 -12.36 -7.19 7.22
C ARG A 109 -11.05 -6.95 6.48
N THR A 110 -10.79 -5.71 6.09
CA THR A 110 -9.55 -5.32 5.38
C THR A 110 -8.34 -5.46 6.30
N ILE A 111 -8.43 -4.97 7.54
CA ILE A 111 -7.36 -5.06 8.52
C ILE A 111 -7.11 -6.53 8.89
N LEU A 112 -8.19 -7.29 9.14
CA LEU A 112 -8.13 -8.72 9.43
C LEU A 112 -7.39 -9.49 8.33
N ALA A 113 -7.81 -9.32 7.07
CA ALA A 113 -7.16 -9.99 5.93
C ALA A 113 -5.69 -9.55 5.75
N SER A 114 -5.34 -8.31 6.10
CA SER A 114 -3.97 -7.80 5.98
C SER A 114 -2.99 -8.40 6.99
N LEU A 115 -3.46 -9.07 8.06
CA LEU A 115 -2.58 -9.74 9.04
C LEU A 115 -1.65 -10.77 8.36
N ALA A 116 -2.12 -11.41 7.29
CA ALA A 116 -1.34 -12.36 6.51
C ALA A 116 -0.05 -11.78 5.92
N LEU A 117 0.00 -10.46 5.67
CA LEU A 117 1.15 -9.78 5.08
C LEU A 117 2.39 -9.89 5.97
N PHE A 118 2.23 -9.95 7.29
CA PHE A 118 3.36 -10.12 8.24
C PHE A 118 4.13 -11.44 8.05
N LYS A 119 3.59 -12.43 7.33
CA LYS A 119 4.34 -13.63 6.91
C LYS A 119 5.49 -13.30 5.96
N LYS A 120 5.34 -12.25 5.15
CA LYS A 120 6.24 -11.95 4.03
C LYS A 120 6.98 -10.62 4.17
N ILE A 121 6.50 -9.69 4.99
CA ILE A 121 7.21 -8.44 5.30
C ILE A 121 8.61 -8.73 5.83
N ASP A 122 9.61 -8.18 5.15
CA ASP A 122 11.02 -8.30 5.50
C ASP A 122 11.70 -6.94 5.65
N ASN A 123 11.21 -5.91 4.98
CA ASN A 123 11.71 -4.54 5.11
C ASN A 123 11.04 -3.80 6.28
N TRP A 124 11.40 -4.20 7.51
CA TRP A 124 10.91 -3.55 8.73
C TRP A 124 11.28 -2.06 8.84
N SER A 125 12.39 -1.65 8.21
CA SER A 125 12.79 -0.24 8.22
C SER A 125 11.81 0.62 7.42
N GLU A 126 11.44 0.16 6.21
CA GLU A 126 10.43 0.81 5.38
C GLU A 126 9.07 0.83 6.08
N LEU A 127 8.63 -0.31 6.65
CA LEU A 127 7.37 -0.35 7.40
C LEU A 127 7.35 0.63 8.57
N TYR A 128 8.48 0.81 9.27
CA TYR A 128 8.59 1.77 10.35
C TYR A 128 8.44 3.20 9.82
N GLN A 129 9.15 3.57 8.76
CA GLN A 129 9.05 4.92 8.19
C GLN A 129 7.63 5.22 7.69
N LEU A 130 7.00 4.27 7.00
CA LEU A 130 5.64 4.42 6.51
C LEU A 130 4.63 4.50 7.66
N SER A 131 4.78 3.69 8.71
CA SER A 131 3.91 3.76 9.88
C SER A 131 4.08 5.08 10.63
N LYS A 132 5.32 5.57 10.79
CA LYS A 132 5.63 6.86 11.40
C LYS A 132 5.04 8.05 10.63
N GLN A 133 5.17 8.04 9.31
CA GLN A 133 4.58 9.08 8.44
C GLN A 133 3.05 9.15 8.54
N ASN A 134 2.41 8.06 8.96
CA ASN A 134 0.95 7.97 9.10
C ASN A 134 0.48 7.94 10.55
N HIS A 135 1.38 8.06 11.54
CA HIS A 135 1.09 7.94 12.97
C HIS A 135 0.41 6.62 13.37
N LEU A 136 0.88 5.50 12.79
CA LEU A 136 0.32 4.15 12.98
C LEU A 136 1.30 3.15 13.60
N GLU A 137 2.41 3.61 14.18
CA GLU A 137 3.50 2.75 14.67
C GLU A 137 2.99 1.75 15.71
N ARG A 138 2.15 2.23 16.64
CA ARG A 138 1.57 1.43 17.73
C ARG A 138 0.56 0.42 17.20
N GLN A 139 -0.30 0.83 16.27
CA GLN A 139 -1.30 -0.02 15.62
C GLN A 139 -0.61 -1.15 14.86
N VAL A 140 0.43 -0.85 14.08
CA VAL A 140 1.22 -1.86 13.35
C VAL A 140 1.89 -2.83 14.31
N GLY A 141 2.48 -2.33 15.40
CA GLY A 141 3.08 -3.17 16.44
C GLY A 141 2.08 -4.11 17.12
N ALA A 142 0.88 -3.62 17.46
CA ALA A 142 -0.20 -4.42 18.04
C ALA A 142 -0.69 -5.50 17.07
N LEU A 143 -0.92 -5.16 15.81
CA LEU A 143 -1.33 -6.11 14.77
C LEU A 143 -0.25 -7.16 14.48
N TYR A 144 1.03 -6.80 14.57
CA TYR A 144 2.13 -7.74 14.45
C TYR A 144 2.10 -8.80 15.56
N ASP A 145 1.98 -8.37 16.81
CA ASP A 145 1.93 -9.27 17.96
C ASP A 145 0.67 -10.15 17.93
N LEU A 146 -0.46 -9.62 17.44
CA LEU A 146 -1.66 -10.39 17.20
C LEU A 146 -1.43 -11.46 16.13
N SER A 147 -0.84 -11.07 15.00
CA SER A 147 -0.51 -11.99 13.91
C SER A 147 0.43 -13.11 14.36
N ARG A 148 1.38 -12.82 15.26
CA ARG A 148 2.28 -13.79 15.87
C ARG A 148 1.57 -14.84 16.72
N LYS A 149 0.41 -14.54 17.30
CA LYS A 149 -0.39 -15.50 18.10
C LYS A 149 -1.11 -16.52 17.23
N ILE A 150 -1.45 -16.16 15.99
CA ILE A 150 -2.29 -16.99 15.11
C ILE A 150 -1.53 -17.65 13.97
N MET A 151 -0.41 -17.07 13.52
CA MET A 151 0.37 -17.62 12.42
C MET A 151 1.86 -17.35 12.55
N ARG A 152 2.67 -18.16 11.85
CA ARG A 152 4.12 -17.91 11.76
C ARG A 152 4.40 -16.64 10.95
N THR A 153 4.85 -15.57 11.62
CA THR A 153 5.28 -14.33 10.97
C THR A 153 6.81 -14.14 11.02
N ARG A 154 7.34 -13.30 10.12
CA ARG A 154 8.75 -12.90 10.14
C ARG A 154 9.05 -12.10 11.42
N LYS A 155 10.28 -12.21 11.92
CA LYS A 155 10.66 -11.55 13.17
C LYS A 155 10.81 -10.05 12.96
N MET A 156 10.05 -9.25 13.72
CA MET A 156 10.19 -7.80 13.75
C MET A 156 11.56 -7.41 14.32
N THR A 157 12.19 -6.40 13.73
CA THR A 157 13.49 -5.90 14.20
C THR A 157 13.35 -5.27 15.59
N LYS A 158 14.41 -5.41 16.41
CA LYS A 158 14.46 -4.76 17.74
C LYS A 158 14.30 -3.25 17.61
N THR A 159 14.87 -2.66 16.56
CA THR A 159 14.81 -1.23 16.25
C THR A 159 13.38 -0.75 16.06
N PHE A 160 12.58 -1.40 15.20
CA PHE A 160 11.15 -1.06 15.04
C PHE A 160 10.45 -1.12 16.40
N ARG A 161 10.62 -2.24 17.10
CA ARG A 161 9.94 -2.49 18.38
C ARG A 161 10.25 -1.39 19.40
N ASN A 162 11.51 -1.05 19.57
CA ASN A 162 11.94 -0.09 20.59
C ASN A 162 11.42 1.32 20.30
N PHE A 163 11.31 1.70 19.02
CA PHE A 163 10.80 3.02 18.65
C PHE A 163 9.27 3.11 18.66
N ALA A 164 8.57 2.00 18.38
CA ALA A 164 7.12 1.98 18.30
C ALA A 164 6.44 1.75 19.67
N ILE A 165 7.16 1.22 20.67
CA ILE A 165 6.59 0.98 21.99
C ILE A 165 6.19 2.33 22.65
N PRO A 166 4.96 2.45 23.16
CA PRO A 166 4.54 3.65 23.87
C PRO A 166 5.32 3.87 25.17
N LYS A 167 5.46 5.14 25.57
CA LYS A 167 5.87 5.49 26.93
C LYS A 167 4.80 5.03 27.93
N LYS A 168 5.18 4.81 29.21
CA LYS A 168 4.27 4.32 30.26
C LYS A 168 2.96 5.10 30.37
N ASP A 169 3.05 6.43 30.25
CA ASP A 169 1.93 7.36 30.43
C ASP A 169 1.17 7.66 29.12
N SER A 170 1.46 6.93 28.04
CA SER A 170 0.75 7.13 26.77
C SER A 170 -0.71 6.69 26.93
N ALA A 171 -1.62 7.53 26.44
CA ALA A 171 -3.04 7.19 26.35
C ALA A 171 -3.26 5.99 25.43
N PHE A 172 -4.33 5.24 25.72
CA PHE A 172 -4.82 4.21 24.82
C PHE A 172 -5.40 4.84 23.56
N ASP A 173 -5.20 4.18 22.43
CA ASP A 173 -5.75 4.57 21.14
C ASP A 173 -6.42 3.34 20.47
N TYR A 174 -7.12 3.56 19.37
CA TYR A 174 -7.92 2.55 18.68
C TYR A 174 -7.34 2.24 17.30
N ILE A 175 -7.43 0.97 16.90
CA ILE A 175 -7.26 0.64 15.48
C ILE A 175 -8.48 1.12 14.71
N ILE A 176 -9.68 0.76 15.15
CA ILE A 176 -10.96 1.24 14.62
C ILE A 176 -11.71 1.91 15.79
N PRO A 177 -12.14 3.18 15.66
CA PRO A 177 -12.80 3.89 16.74
C PRO A 177 -13.96 3.09 17.34
N SER A 178 -14.05 3.09 18.67
CA SER A 178 -15.10 2.44 19.45
C SER A 178 -15.15 0.90 19.41
N LEU A 179 -14.30 0.24 18.63
CA LEU A 179 -14.18 -1.22 18.62
C LEU A 179 -13.04 -1.68 19.53
N LYS A 180 -13.36 -2.57 20.48
CA LYS A 180 -12.41 -3.22 21.37
C LYS A 180 -12.86 -4.62 21.73
N SER A 181 -11.91 -5.49 22.03
CA SER A 181 -12.13 -6.86 22.48
C SER A 181 -11.58 -7.06 23.91
N LYS A 182 -11.91 -8.19 24.53
CA LYS A 182 -11.33 -8.62 25.82
C LYS A 182 -10.28 -9.73 25.66
N ASP A 183 -10.10 -10.25 24.45
CA ASP A 183 -9.32 -11.47 24.23
C ASP A 183 -7.81 -11.25 24.21
N PHE A 184 -7.38 -10.02 23.93
CA PHE A 184 -5.97 -9.69 23.66
C PHE A 184 -5.39 -8.65 24.61
N THR A 185 -5.90 -8.60 25.85
CA THR A 185 -5.55 -7.55 26.82
C THR A 185 -4.04 -7.40 27.08
N GLU A 186 -3.26 -8.48 26.99
CA GLU A 186 -1.78 -8.42 27.09
C GLU A 186 -1.16 -7.56 25.98
N ILE A 187 -1.60 -7.77 24.74
CA ILE A 187 -1.13 -7.03 23.56
C ILE A 187 -1.61 -5.58 23.66
N GLU A 188 -2.88 -5.38 24.01
CA GLU A 188 -3.46 -4.05 24.14
C GLU A 188 -2.74 -3.21 25.20
N LYS A 189 -2.43 -3.78 26.36
CA LYS A 189 -1.68 -3.10 27.42
C LYS A 189 -0.26 -2.73 27.00
N LYS A 190 0.41 -3.62 26.28
CA LYS A 190 1.78 -3.41 25.80
C LYS A 190 1.88 -2.28 24.79
N TRP A 191 0.95 -2.22 23.83
CA TRP A 191 0.97 -1.24 22.75
C TRP A 191 0.11 0.00 23.02
N LYS A 192 -0.69 -0.02 24.08
CA LYS A 192 -1.71 1.00 24.38
C LYS A 192 -2.67 1.18 23.19
N ILE A 193 -3.08 0.06 22.59
CA ILE A 193 -3.97 0.02 21.44
C ILE A 193 -5.09 -0.98 21.69
N TYR A 194 -6.34 -0.57 21.53
CA TYR A 194 -7.47 -1.49 21.54
C TYR A 194 -7.56 -2.26 20.22
N LEU A 195 -7.63 -3.58 20.32
CA LEU A 195 -7.75 -4.49 19.19
C LEU A 195 -9.24 -4.73 18.89
N PRO A 196 -9.68 -4.60 17.62
CA PRO A 196 -11.08 -4.73 17.25
C PRO A 196 -11.49 -6.19 16.99
N PHE A 197 -10.66 -7.17 17.34
CA PHE A 197 -10.85 -8.58 16.98
C PHE A 197 -11.05 -9.44 18.23
N ASN A 198 -11.90 -10.45 18.14
CA ASN A 198 -11.99 -11.55 19.10
C ASN A 198 -11.32 -12.82 18.52
N TRP A 199 -11.26 -13.90 19.30
CA TRP A 199 -10.70 -15.18 18.83
C TRP A 199 -11.47 -15.77 17.65
N GLN A 200 -12.80 -15.58 17.60
CA GLN A 200 -13.68 -16.09 16.55
C GLN A 200 -13.31 -15.48 15.19
N ASP A 201 -13.00 -14.19 15.15
CA ASP A 201 -12.58 -13.47 13.94
C ASP A 201 -11.29 -14.03 13.34
N LEU A 202 -10.47 -14.72 14.15
CA LEU A 202 -9.15 -15.21 13.76
C LEU A 202 -9.14 -16.71 13.38
N GLU A 203 -10.29 -17.39 13.41
CA GLU A 203 -10.36 -18.82 13.12
C GLU A 203 -9.96 -19.15 11.69
N ASP A 204 -10.26 -18.28 10.73
CA ASP A 204 -9.88 -18.41 9.31
C ASP A 204 -8.35 -18.48 9.09
N TYR A 205 -7.53 -18.22 10.12
CA TYR A 205 -6.08 -18.29 10.10
C TYR A 205 -5.48 -19.54 10.76
N LYS A 206 -6.28 -20.32 11.50
CA LYS A 206 -5.86 -21.59 12.12
C LYS A 206 -5.83 -22.70 11.07
#